data_AF-A0A9D9D910-F1
#
_entry.id   AF-A0A9D9D910-F1
#
_cell.length_a   1.000
_cell.length_b   1.000
_cell.length_c   1.000
_cell.angle_alpha   90.00
_cell.angle_beta   90.00
_cell.angle_gamma   90.00
#
_symmetry.space_group_name_H-M   'P 1'
#
loop_
_entity.id
_entity.type
_entity.pdbx_description
1 polymer ?
#
loop_
_entity_poly.entity_id
_entity_poly.type
_entity_poly.pdbx_seq_one_letter_code
_entity_poly.pdbx_strand_id
1 'polypeptide(L)'
;MKKTRFRAGVLSMRGKQLDPCTPVKARQLLSQGKAKIAGYKPFTIVLQYPTGECTPRLDAAAQRKQTETDSRKHSRRSETDQSA
;
A
#
# COMPACT_ATOMS: atom_id res chain seq x y z
N MET A 1 6.87 20.01 10.47
CA MET A 1 5.74 19.99 9.50
C MET A 1 5.96 18.85 8.51
N LYS A 2 5.07 17.86 8.44
CA LYS A 2 5.19 16.75 7.46
C LYS A 2 4.94 17.32 6.05
N LYS A 3 5.95 17.29 5.17
CA LYS A 3 5.85 17.77 3.78
C LYS A 3 5.09 16.73 2.95
N THR A 4 3.76 16.83 2.90
CA THR A 4 2.93 15.94 2.07
C THR A 4 3.14 16.29 0.59
N ARG A 5 3.71 15.35 -0.18
CA ARG A 5 3.87 15.53 -1.63
C ARG A 5 2.51 15.29 -2.30
N PHE A 6 2.01 16.30 -3.02
CA PHE A 6 0.78 16.18 -3.82
C PHE A 6 0.96 15.12 -4.91
N ARG A 7 0.07 14.13 -4.95
CA ARG A 7 0.00 13.12 -6.01
C ARG A 7 -1.35 13.19 -6.71
N ALA A 8 -1.36 12.90 -8.00
CA ALA A 8 -2.55 12.83 -8.82
C ALA A 8 -3.14 11.41 -8.79
N GLY A 9 -4.46 11.32 -8.60
CA GLY A 9 -5.19 10.07 -8.75
C GLY A 9 -5.20 9.60 -10.20
N VAL A 10 -5.09 8.29 -10.43
CA VAL A 10 -5.10 7.70 -11.76
C VAL A 10 -6.14 6.60 -11.81
N LEU A 11 -7.00 6.65 -12.82
CA LEU A 11 -8.02 5.65 -13.10
C LEU A 11 -7.76 5.00 -14.46
N SER A 12 -8.05 3.71 -14.55
CA SER A 12 -8.12 2.98 -15.82
C SER A 12 -9.38 3.35 -16.61
N MET A 13 -9.46 2.93 -17.89
CA MET A 13 -10.67 3.04 -18.71
C MET A 13 -11.92 2.40 -18.07
N ARG A 14 -11.71 1.40 -17.19
CA ARG A 14 -12.78 0.69 -16.46
C ARG A 14 -13.11 1.34 -15.10
N GLY A 15 -12.55 2.50 -14.79
CA GLY A 15 -12.75 3.21 -13.52
C GLY A 15 -12.02 2.60 -12.31
N LYS A 16 -11.22 1.54 -12.49
CA LYS A 16 -10.39 0.99 -11.41
C LYS A 16 -9.23 1.94 -11.07
N GLN A 17 -8.98 2.14 -9.78
CA GLN A 17 -7.85 2.91 -9.26
C GLN A 17 -6.51 2.23 -9.57
N LEU A 18 -5.53 3.03 -9.96
CA LEU A 18 -4.14 2.66 -10.19
C LEU A 18 -3.22 3.44 -9.23
N ASP A 19 -1.92 3.15 -9.28
CA ASP A 19 -0.95 3.87 -8.48
C ASP A 19 -0.95 5.37 -8.78
N PRO A 20 -0.95 6.23 -7.74
CA PRO A 20 -0.97 7.66 -7.92
C PRO A 20 0.36 8.17 -8.46
N CYS A 21 0.29 9.01 -9.48
CA CYS A 21 1.47 9.54 -10.17
C CYS A 21 1.82 10.96 -9.70
N THR A 22 3.00 11.44 -10.11
CA THR A 22 3.38 12.84 -9.88
C THR A 22 2.53 13.76 -10.78
N PRO A 23 2.21 14.98 -10.34
CA PRO A 23 1.42 15.92 -11.13
C PRO A 23 2.08 16.28 -12.48
N VAL A 24 3.41 16.22 -12.55
CA VAL A 24 4.19 16.40 -13.79
C VAL A 24 3.85 15.31 -14.80
N LYS A 25 3.88 14.03 -14.41
CA LYS A 25 3.51 12.91 -15.28
C LYS A 25 2.05 13.00 -15.71
N ALA A 26 1.15 13.36 -14.80
CA ALA A 26 -0.26 13.53 -15.12
C ALA A 26 -0.50 14.60 -16.22
N ARG A 27 0.17 15.76 -16.12
CA ARG A 27 0.11 16.79 -17.16
C ARG A 27 0.67 16.31 -18.49
N GLN A 28 1.80 15.59 -18.47
CA GLN A 28 2.39 15.04 -19.69
C GLN A 28 1.41 14.07 -20.40
N LEU A 29 0.72 13.22 -19.65
CA LEU A 29 -0.30 12.31 -20.20
C LEU A 29 -1.50 13.07 -20.81
N LEU A 30 -1.92 14.17 -20.19
CA LEU A 30 -2.98 15.04 -20.72
C LEU A 30 -2.52 15.75 -22.00
N SER A 31 -1.31 16.33 -22.02
CA SER A 31 -0.73 16.97 -23.21
C SER A 31 -0.54 16.01 -24.37
N GLN A 32 -0.26 14.73 -24.08
CA GLN A 32 -0.14 13.68 -25.10
C GLN A 32 -1.49 13.11 -25.56
N GLY A 33 -2.62 13.55 -25.00
CA GLY A 33 -3.95 13.01 -25.32
C GLY A 33 -4.21 11.58 -24.82
N LYS A 34 -3.31 11.03 -23.98
CA LYS A 34 -3.42 9.65 -23.43
C LYS A 34 -4.33 9.55 -22.23
N ALA A 35 -4.73 10.68 -21.65
CA ALA A 35 -5.60 10.74 -20.48
C ALA A 35 -6.67 11.84 -20.63
N LYS A 36 -7.69 11.78 -19.78
CA LYS A 36 -8.73 12.80 -19.59
C LYS A 36 -8.82 13.17 -18.11
N ILE A 37 -9.26 14.38 -17.81
CA ILE A 37 -9.48 14.81 -16.42
C ILE A 37 -10.81 14.20 -15.93
N ALA A 38 -10.76 13.48 -14.82
CA ALA A 38 -11.94 12.95 -14.13
C ALA A 38 -12.45 13.91 -13.05
N GLY A 39 -11.54 14.62 -12.38
CA GLY A 39 -11.88 15.54 -11.31
C GLY A 39 -10.69 16.41 -10.87
N TYR A 40 -10.99 17.54 -10.24
CA TYR A 40 -9.98 18.52 -9.82
C TYR A 40 -9.67 18.50 -8.31
N LYS A 41 -10.60 17.99 -7.49
CA LYS A 41 -10.46 17.91 -6.03
C LYS A 41 -10.95 16.55 -5.51
N PRO A 42 -10.06 15.56 -5.30
CA PRO A 42 -8.63 15.56 -5.65
C PRO A 42 -8.40 15.49 -7.17
N PHE A 43 -7.24 15.95 -7.64
CA PHE A 43 -6.89 15.92 -9.06
C PHE A 43 -6.74 14.49 -9.54
N THR A 44 -7.62 14.07 -10.44
CA THR A 44 -7.75 12.69 -10.91
C THR A 44 -7.80 12.67 -12.42
N ILE A 45 -7.03 11.77 -13.03
CA ILE A 45 -7.02 11.53 -14.48
C ILE A 45 -7.48 10.11 -14.80
N VAL A 46 -8.15 9.93 -15.94
CA VAL A 46 -8.54 8.64 -16.51
C VAL A 46 -7.68 8.37 -17.74
N LEU A 47 -7.05 7.20 -17.80
CA LEU A 47 -6.30 6.77 -18.98
C LEU A 47 -7.26 6.38 -20.11
N GLN A 48 -6.89 6.74 -21.35
CA GLN A 48 -7.67 6.45 -22.56
C GLN A 48 -7.11 5.28 -23.38
N TYR A 49 -6.16 4.54 -22.83
CA TYR A 49 -5.58 3.36 -23.45
C TYR A 49 -5.81 2.14 -22.55
N PRO A 50 -5.90 0.94 -23.14
CA PRO A 50 -6.03 -0.29 -22.38
C PRO A 50 -4.75 -0.51 -21.58
N THR A 51 -4.85 -0.39 -20.25
CA THR A 51 -3.81 -0.86 -19.34
C THR A 51 -4.03 -2.35 -19.09
N GLY A 52 -2.97 -3.16 -19.18
CA GLY A 52 -3.03 -4.57 -18.77
C GLY A 52 -3.33 -4.74 -17.28
N GLU A 53 -3.34 -5.99 -16.82
CA GLU A 53 -3.52 -6.35 -15.40
C GLU A 53 -2.26 -6.00 -14.59
N CYS A 54 -2.03 -4.71 -14.36
CA CYS A 54 -0.99 -4.26 -13.47
C CYS A 54 -1.59 -4.19 -12.06
N THR A 55 -1.47 -5.27 -11.30
CA THR A 55 -1.75 -5.25 -9.87
C THR A 55 -0.77 -4.29 -9.21
N PRO A 56 -1.22 -3.26 -8.46
CA PRO A 56 -0.30 -2.44 -7.68
C PRO A 56 0.51 -3.37 -6.81
N ARG A 57 1.84 -3.27 -6.86
CA ARG A 57 2.72 -4.16 -6.13
C ARG A 57 2.52 -3.86 -4.65
N LEU A 58 1.68 -4.67 -4.00
CA LEU A 58 1.49 -4.62 -2.56
C LEU A 58 2.75 -5.18 -1.91
N ASP A 59 3.81 -4.38 -1.85
CA ASP A 59 4.97 -4.64 -0.98
C ASP A 59 4.56 -4.30 0.46
N ALA A 60 3.53 -4.99 0.96
CA ALA A 60 3.11 -4.95 2.34
C ALA A 60 3.91 -6.00 3.09
N ALA A 61 4.88 -5.53 3.88
CA ALA A 61 5.34 -6.12 5.12
C ALA A 61 4.52 -7.35 5.60
N ALA A 62 4.93 -8.55 5.15
CA ALA A 62 4.58 -9.79 5.83
C ALA A 62 5.40 -9.84 7.14
N GLN A 63 4.86 -9.16 8.15
CA GLN A 63 4.99 -9.43 9.58
C GLN A 63 6.25 -10.22 9.98
N ARG A 64 7.31 -9.49 10.35
CA ARG A 64 8.33 -10.00 11.26
C ARG A 64 7.60 -10.53 12.50
N LYS A 65 7.53 -11.86 12.64
CA LYS A 65 7.03 -12.48 13.87
C LYS A 65 7.93 -12.00 15.01
N GLN A 66 7.35 -11.26 15.95
CA GLN A 66 7.96 -11.00 17.25
C GLN A 66 8.04 -12.35 17.97
N THR A 67 9.18 -13.02 17.88
CA THR A 67 9.55 -14.13 18.77
C THR A 67 10.46 -13.57 19.84
N GLU A 68 9.87 -13.03 20.91
CA GLU A 68 10.47 -12.65 22.20
C GLU A 68 9.43 -11.77 22.89
N THR A 69 8.92 -11.96 24.10
CA THR A 69 9.35 -12.69 25.29
C THR A 69 8.09 -12.85 26.16
N ASP A 70 7.68 -14.08 26.49
CA ASP A 70 6.77 -14.31 27.64
C ASP A 70 7.52 -15.12 28.70
N SER A 71 8.62 -14.53 29.17
CA SER A 71 9.24 -14.94 30.41
C SER A 71 8.49 -14.29 31.57
N ARG A 72 7.96 -15.14 32.45
CA ARG A 72 7.42 -14.85 33.80
C ARG A 72 5.94 -14.50 33.85
N LYS A 73 5.12 -15.48 34.23
CA LYS A 73 4.71 -15.60 35.64
C LYS A 73 4.03 -16.94 35.96
N HIS A 74 4.24 -17.37 37.20
CA HIS A 74 3.59 -18.46 37.96
C HIS A 74 4.20 -19.86 37.76
N SER A 75 5.20 -20.24 38.56
CA SER A 75 5.08 -20.60 39.99
C SER A 75 4.06 -21.72 40.22
N ARG A 76 4.57 -22.92 40.49
CA ARG A 76 4.22 -23.83 41.60
C ARG A 76 5.12 -25.07 41.47
N ARG A 77 6.08 -25.23 42.38
CA ARG A 77 5.97 -26.08 43.59
C ARG A 77 5.82 -27.56 43.22
N SER A 78 6.91 -28.32 43.46
CA SER A 78 6.98 -29.46 44.42
C SER A 78 6.51 -30.74 43.71
N GLU A 79 7.26 -31.82 43.63
CA GLU A 79 7.69 -32.75 44.69
C GLU A 79 8.69 -33.73 44.03
N THR A 80 9.83 -34.03 44.65
CA THR A 80 10.07 -35.16 45.59
C THR A 80 10.24 -36.50 44.88
N ASP A 81 11.39 -37.13 45.18
CA ASP A 81 11.76 -38.55 45.15
C ASP A 81 11.05 -39.52 44.20
N GLN A 82 11.86 -40.23 43.40
CA GLN A 82 11.87 -41.70 43.22
C GLN A 82 12.89 -42.05 42.11
N SER A 83 14.07 -42.56 42.46
CA SER A 83 14.40 -43.97 42.74
C SER A 83 14.85 -44.74 41.50
N ALA A 84 16.13 -45.12 41.45
CA ALA A 84 16.65 -46.44 41.07
C ALA A 84 18.19 -46.43 41.15
#